data_AF-A0A847LXS2-F1
#
_entry.id   AF-A0A847LXS2-F1
#
_cell.length_a   1.000
_cell.length_b   1.000
_cell.length_c   1.000
_cell.angle_alpha   90.00
_cell.angle_beta   90.00
_cell.angle_gamma   90.00
#
_symmetry.space_group_name_H-M   'P 1'
#
loop_
_entity.id
_entity.type
_entity.pdbx_description
1 polymer ?
#
loop_
_entity_poly.entity_id
_entity_poly.type
_entity_poly.pdbx_seq_one_letter_code
_entity_poly.pdbx_strand_id
1 'polypeptide(L)'
;DPQKYRTKEEVESYRKHDPILIFQDRLIADKVIKEYDVADLENQIESLVAEVVAFAESSPEPALPTLFEDVYADAYPLASLRQGGF
;
A
#
# COMPACT_ATOMS: atom_id res chain seq x y z
N ASP A 1 11.23 -13.74 -8.40
CA ASP A 1 10.75 -12.98 -9.56
C ASP A 1 9.91 -13.89 -10.46
N PRO A 2 8.58 -13.69 -10.48
CA PRO A 2 7.64 -14.51 -11.28
C PRO A 2 7.80 -14.32 -12.80
N GLN A 3 8.57 -13.33 -13.27
CA GLN A 3 8.84 -13.13 -14.70
C GLN A 3 9.75 -14.20 -15.33
N LYS A 4 10.38 -15.09 -14.53
CA LYS A 4 11.22 -16.17 -15.05
C LYS A 4 10.46 -17.33 -15.70
N TYR A 5 9.14 -17.43 -15.53
CA TYR A 5 8.38 -18.63 -15.92
C TYR A 5 7.09 -18.36 -16.69
N ARG A 6 6.70 -17.10 -16.89
CA ARG A 6 5.48 -16.74 -17.64
C ARG A 6 5.86 -16.12 -18.96
N THR A 7 5.18 -16.54 -20.02
CA THR A 7 5.35 -15.89 -21.33
C THR A 7 4.58 -14.58 -21.36
N LYS A 8 4.97 -13.65 -22.25
CA LYS A 8 4.27 -12.37 -22.40
C LYS A 8 2.81 -12.59 -22.83
N GLU A 9 2.59 -13.61 -23.63
CA GLU A 9 1.27 -14.02 -24.13
C GLU A 9 0.35 -14.51 -23.01
N GLU A 10 0.90 -15.22 -22.01
CA GLU A 10 0.14 -15.64 -20.83
C GLU A 10 -0.29 -14.42 -20.02
N VAL A 11 0.62 -13.48 -19.76
CA VAL A 11 0.34 -12.25 -19.02
C VAL A 11 -0.74 -11.41 -19.72
N GLU A 12 -0.66 -11.26 -21.04
CA GLU A 12 -1.69 -10.56 -21.81
C GLU A 12 -3.05 -11.27 -21.79
N SER A 13 -3.06 -12.60 -21.86
CA SER A 13 -4.28 -13.40 -21.75
C SER A 13 -4.97 -13.19 -20.40
N TYR A 14 -4.20 -13.22 -19.30
CA TYR A 14 -4.74 -12.95 -17.96
C TYR A 14 -5.18 -11.50 -17.78
N ARG A 15 -4.49 -10.53 -18.41
CA ARG A 15 -4.89 -9.11 -18.36
C ARG A 15 -6.28 -8.88 -18.94
N LYS A 16 -6.69 -9.66 -19.96
CA LYS A 16 -8.07 -9.61 -20.49
C LYS A 16 -9.13 -10.08 -19.51
N HIS A 17 -8.73 -10.80 -18.45
CA HIS A 17 -9.61 -11.27 -17.39
C HIS A 17 -9.55 -10.39 -16.15
N ASP A 18 -8.91 -9.22 -16.23
CA ASP A 18 -8.84 -8.27 -15.12
C ASP A 18 -10.24 -7.69 -14.83
N PRO A 19 -10.80 -7.92 -13.63
CA PRO A 19 -12.12 -7.43 -13.28
C PRO A 19 -12.21 -5.89 -13.30
N ILE A 20 -11.11 -5.19 -13.04
CA ILE A 20 -11.07 -3.72 -13.07
C ILE A 20 -11.25 -3.23 -14.51
N LEU A 21 -10.49 -3.79 -15.45
CA LEU A 21 -10.59 -3.43 -16.87
C LEU A 21 -11.97 -3.79 -17.44
N ILE A 22 -12.47 -4.99 -17.14
CA ILE A 22 -13.81 -5.44 -17.58
C ILE A 22 -14.90 -4.49 -17.06
N PHE A 23 -14.80 -4.07 -15.80
CA PHE A 23 -15.79 -3.18 -15.21
C PHE A 23 -15.69 -1.75 -15.76
N GLN A 24 -14.47 -1.23 -15.93
CA GLN A 24 -14.21 0.04 -16.57
C GLN A 24 -14.80 0.09 -17.99
N ASP A 25 -14.50 -0.91 -18.83
CA ASP A 25 -15.02 -1.00 -20.19
C ASP A 25 -16.55 -0.99 -20.20
N ARG A 26 -17.17 -1.68 -19.24
CA ARG A 26 -18.62 -1.70 -19.10
C ARG A 26 -19.20 -0.36 -18.69
N LEU A 27 -18.57 0.34 -17.75
CA LEU A 27 -19.01 1.68 -17.33
C LEU A 27 -18.91 2.71 -18.47
N ILE A 28 -17.87 2.60 -19.31
CA ILE A 28 -17.70 3.43 -20.51
C ILE A 28 -18.79 3.09 -21.54
N ALA A 29 -19.03 1.80 -21.80
CA ALA A 29 -20.05 1.34 -22.74
C ALA A 29 -21.46 1.78 -22.31
N ASP A 30 -21.75 1.71 -21.00
CA ASP A 30 -23.01 2.15 -20.39
C ASP A 30 -23.08 3.68 -20.23
N LYS A 31 -22.05 4.43 -20.69
CA LYS A 31 -21.92 5.90 -20.64
C LYS A 31 -22.03 6.49 -19.23
N VAL A 32 -21.65 5.71 -18.22
CA VAL A 32 -21.60 6.15 -16.82
C VAL A 32 -20.37 7.02 -16.58
N ILE A 33 -19.24 6.67 -17.20
CA ILE A 33 -17.98 7.42 -17.19
C ILE A 33 -17.44 7.55 -18.62
N LYS A 34 -16.50 8.46 -18.85
CA LYS A 34 -15.74 8.58 -20.10
C LYS A 34 -14.29 8.18 -19.87
N GLU A 35 -13.57 7.96 -20.97
CA GLU A 35 -12.15 7.59 -20.94
C GLU A 35 -11.30 8.64 -20.20
N TYR A 36 -11.61 9.93 -20.32
CA TYR A 36 -10.88 10.98 -19.60
C TYR A 36 -11.10 10.91 -18.08
N ASP A 37 -12.28 10.48 -17.62
CA ASP A 37 -12.56 10.35 -16.19
C ASP A 37 -11.68 9.26 -15.56
N VAL A 38 -11.34 8.21 -16.32
CA VAL A 38 -10.42 7.15 -15.87
C VAL A 38 -9.02 7.72 -15.71
N ALA A 39 -8.51 8.45 -16.71
CA ALA A 39 -7.18 9.05 -16.63
C ALA A 39 -7.08 10.05 -15.47
N ASP A 40 -8.13 10.84 -15.22
CA ASP A 40 -8.18 11.77 -14.10
C ASP A 40 -8.15 11.04 -12.75
N LEU A 41 -8.82 9.88 -12.64
CA LEU A 41 -8.78 9.05 -11.43
C LEU A 41 -7.38 8.44 -11.22
N GLU A 42 -6.75 7.93 -12.27
CA GLU A 42 -5.38 7.40 -12.20
C GLU A 42 -4.40 8.46 -11.69
N ASN A 43 -4.45 9.67 -12.25
CA ASN A 43 -3.60 10.79 -11.81
C ASN A 43 -3.85 11.18 -10.34
N GLN A 44 -5.10 11.18 -9.89
CA GLN A 44 -5.44 11.48 -8.49
C GLN A 44 -4.86 10.41 -7.55
N ILE A 45 -4.96 9.13 -7.92
CA ILE A 45 -4.41 8.02 -7.13
C ILE A 45 -2.89 8.10 -7.09
N GLU A 46 -2.22 8.39 -8.21
CA GLU A 46 -0.77 8.56 -8.25
C GLU A 46 -0.31 9.69 -7.31
N SER A 47 -0.99 10.84 -7.34
CA SER A 47 -0.70 11.96 -6.43
C SER A 47 -0.87 11.56 -4.96
N LEU A 48 -1.98 10.89 -4.64
CA LEU A 48 -2.25 10.42 -3.28
C LEU A 48 -1.18 9.44 -2.80
N VAL A 49 -0.77 8.48 -3.63
CA VAL A 49 0.27 7.52 -3.29
C VAL A 49 1.60 8.23 -3.07
N ALA A 50 1.96 9.20 -3.91
CA ALA A 50 3.17 9.99 -3.74
C ALA A 50 3.18 10.75 -2.40
N GLU A 51 2.05 11.36 -2.02
CA GLU A 51 1.89 12.03 -0.72
C GLU A 51 2.04 11.07 0.46
N VAL A 52 1.42 9.88 0.38
CA VAL A 52 1.51 8.85 1.43
C VAL A 52 2.93 8.32 1.56
N VAL A 53 3.64 8.11 0.46
CA VAL A 53 5.05 7.70 0.48
C VAL A 53 5.91 8.76 1.13
N ALA A 54 5.76 10.04 0.73
CA ALA A 54 6.50 11.14 1.33
C ALA A 54 6.21 11.28 2.83
N PHE A 55 4.97 11.08 3.26
CA PHE A 55 4.61 11.04 4.68
C PHE A 55 5.29 9.88 5.42
N ALA A 56 5.27 8.67 4.85
CA ALA A 56 5.91 7.50 5.46
C ALA A 56 7.44 7.66 5.57
N GLU A 57 8.09 8.24 4.55
CA GLU A 57 9.54 8.47 4.55
C GLU A 57 9.97 9.63 5.47
N SER A 58 9.12 10.65 5.63
CA SER A 58 9.37 11.77 6.55
C SER A 58 8.96 11.49 7.99
N SER A 59 8.30 10.36 8.24
CA SER A 59 7.86 9.98 9.58
C SER A 59 9.07 9.74 10.48
N PRO A 60 9.08 10.30 11.69
CA PRO A 60 10.20 10.13 12.60
C PRO A 60 10.34 8.68 13.02
N GLU A 61 11.59 8.25 13.23
CA GLU A 61 11.87 6.96 13.85
C GLU A 61 11.16 6.85 15.21
N PRO A 62 10.57 5.69 15.54
CA PRO A 62 9.92 5.49 16.82
C PRO A 62 10.95 5.64 17.96
N ALA A 63 10.53 6.25 19.07
CA ALA A 63 11.43 6.50 20.19
C ALA A 63 11.84 5.18 20.87
N LEU A 64 13.07 5.06 21.36
CA LEU A 64 13.56 3.83 22.04
C LEU A 64 12.60 3.20 23.08
N PRO A 65 11.82 3.97 23.89
CA PRO A 65 10.86 3.37 24.82
C PRO A 65 9.74 2.57 24.14
N THR A 66 9.36 2.89 22.90
CA THR A 66 8.30 2.17 22.16
C THR A 66 8.69 0.74 21.84
N LEU A 67 9.98 0.39 21.92
CA LEU A 67 10.45 -0.99 21.78
C LEU A 67 9.86 -1.95 22.84
N PHE A 68 9.45 -1.40 23.99
CA PHE A 68 8.90 -2.18 25.12
C PHE A 68 7.39 -2.05 25.26
N GLU A 69 6.76 -1.22 24.42
CA GLU A 69 5.31 -1.12 24.31
C GLU A 69 4.76 -2.36 23.58
N ASP A 70 3.49 -2.72 23.81
CA ASP A 70 2.78 -3.87 23.21
C ASP A 70 3.35 -5.28 23.48
N VAL A 71 4.34 -5.43 24.37
CA VAL A 71 4.87 -6.75 24.78
C VAL A 71 3.96 -7.45 25.79
N TYR A 72 3.33 -6.67 26.67
CA TYR A 72 2.33 -7.14 27.63
C TYR A 72 1.09 -6.25 27.53
N ALA A 73 -0.08 -6.80 27.91
CA ALA A 73 -1.33 -6.03 27.93
C ALA A 73 -1.26 -4.84 28.90
N ASP A 74 -0.47 -4.96 29.97
CA ASP A 74 -0.16 -3.89 30.91
C ASP A 74 1.23 -3.28 30.60
N ALA A 75 1.40 -1.99 30.92
CA ALA A 75 2.66 -1.30 30.70
C ALA A 75 3.83 -2.00 31.42
N TYR A 76 4.88 -2.33 30.67
CA TYR A 76 6.08 -2.94 31.24
C TYR A 76 6.76 -1.94 32.20
N PRO A 77 7.11 -2.34 33.44
CA PRO A 77 7.71 -1.40 34.40
C PRO A 77 9.18 -1.12 34.04
N LEU A 78 9.39 -0.13 33.17
CA LEU A 78 10.72 0.32 32.70
C LEU A 78 11.62 0.83 33.83
N ALA A 79 11.05 1.23 34.98
CA ALA A 79 11.79 1.73 36.14
C ALA A 79 12.66 0.65 36.82
N SER A 80 12.28 -0.62 36.73
CA SER A 80 12.97 -1.75 37.40
C SER A 80 14.26 -2.18 36.70
N LEU A 81 14.41 -1.93 35.40
CA LEU A 81 15.58 -2.34 34.61
C LEU A 81 16.80 -1.42 34.81
N ARG A 82 16.60 -0.17 35.25
CA ARG A 82 17.71 0.79 35.47
C ARG A 82 18.56 0.51 36.71
N GLN A 83 18.12 -0.37 37.61
CA GLN A 83 18.86 -0.70 38.84
C GLN A 83 19.69 -1.99 38.76
N GLY A 84 19.59 -2.75 37.66
CA GLY A 84 20.34 -3.99 37.44
C GLY A 84 21.45 -3.80 36.42
N GLY A 85 22.49 -3.04 36.77
CA GLY A 85 23.75 -3.06 36.03
C GLY A 85 24.46 -4.40 36.24
N PHE A 86 25.02 -4.96 35.17
CA PHE A 86 26.25 -5.72 35.26
C PHE A 86 27.42 -4.76 35.50
#